data_AF-A0AAV0GAF5-F1
#
_entry.id   AF-A0AAV0GAF5-F1
#
_cell.length_a   1.000
_cell.length_b   1.000
_cell.length_c   1.000
_cell.angle_alpha   90.00
_cell.angle_beta   90.00
_cell.angle_gamma   90.00
#
_symmetry.space_group_name_H-M   'P 1'
#
loop_
_entity.id
_entity.type
_entity.pdbx_description
1 polymer ?
#
loop_
_entity_poly.entity_id
_entity_poly.type
_entity_poly.pdbx_seq_one_letter_code
_entity_poly.pdbx_strand_id
1 'polypeptide(L)'
;MEDGQLSSFMKSGIYRFQGANAIFLDPVRVLNRSYTRYKVSPYAYYTRFFDSTEKLETSLEPRKRKRKEKKPLSLNEREKVADQRHQEVRPFLLKAHEALLGTTELLKVVKNFRRNESSVKEIKELPHQSCEHSFPDIGSVWQARLYEIVLNYEKGDSFIESEGSRHGQHFKQDVVPVFDNLIVNKGSGDVEAEFLNHKYIIPKDSCFYMSDVRKIHNLIPGNC
;
A
#
# COMPACT_ATOMS: atom_id res chain seq x y z
N MET A 1 15.93 16.52 24.11
CA MET A 1 15.66 15.07 23.97
C MET A 1 14.81 14.72 22.73
N GLU A 2 14.30 15.71 21.97
CA GLU A 2 13.43 15.48 20.80
C GLU A 2 14.20 15.12 19.51
N ASP A 3 15.43 15.58 19.35
CA ASP A 3 16.25 15.33 18.14
C ASP A 3 16.54 13.85 17.89
N GLY A 4 16.70 13.06 18.96
CA GLY A 4 16.95 11.62 18.86
C GLY A 4 15.76 10.85 18.27
N GLN A 5 14.54 11.31 18.56
CA GLN A 5 13.33 10.66 18.09
C GLN A 5 13.05 10.99 16.61
N LEU A 6 13.26 12.24 16.21
CA LEU A 6 13.17 12.62 14.80
C LEU A 6 14.26 11.96 13.96
N SER A 7 15.49 11.86 14.48
CA SER A 7 16.58 11.13 13.82
C SER A 7 16.23 9.64 13.64
N SER A 8 15.68 9.01 14.68
CA SER A 8 15.17 7.64 14.60
C SER A 8 14.07 7.50 13.55
N PHE A 9 13.14 8.46 13.47
CA PHE A 9 12.10 8.48 12.44
C PHE A 9 12.67 8.59 11.04
N MET A 10 13.63 9.49 10.80
CA MET A 10 14.24 9.65 9.47
C MET A 10 14.93 8.38 8.98
N LYS A 11 15.48 7.59 9.92
CA LYS A 11 16.11 6.28 9.62
C LYS A 11 15.10 5.15 9.48
N SER A 12 14.06 5.12 10.32
CA SER A 12 13.18 3.96 10.45
C SER A 12 11.84 4.07 9.72
N GLY A 13 11.37 5.29 9.48
CA GLY A 13 10.00 5.61 9.08
C GLY A 13 8.99 5.53 10.22
N ILE A 14 9.42 5.30 11.47
CA ILE A 14 8.53 5.11 12.62
C ILE A 14 8.79 6.20 13.67
N TYR A 15 7.77 7.00 13.95
CA TYR A 15 7.79 7.98 15.03
C TYR A 15 6.83 7.51 16.13
N ARG A 16 7.29 7.42 17.38
CA ARG A 16 6.47 6.97 18.51
C ARG A 16 6.03 8.17 19.34
N PHE A 17 4.76 8.34 19.62
CA PHE A 17 4.34 9.48 20.43
C PHE A 17 4.65 9.25 21.90
N GLN A 18 5.39 10.16 22.54
CA GLN A 18 5.61 10.09 23.98
C GLN A 18 4.29 10.46 24.68
N GLY A 19 3.77 9.56 25.52
CA GLY A 19 2.53 9.77 26.26
C GLY A 19 1.25 9.31 25.56
N ALA A 20 1.30 8.96 24.27
CA ALA A 20 0.21 8.26 23.57
C ALA A 20 0.69 6.88 23.12
N ASN A 21 -0.11 5.83 23.32
CA ASN A 21 0.21 4.50 22.80
C ASN A 21 -0.08 4.44 21.28
N ALA A 22 0.61 5.28 20.52
CA ALA A 22 0.38 5.49 19.10
C ALA A 22 1.71 5.77 18.38
N ILE A 23 1.73 5.44 17.09
CA ILE A 23 2.87 5.66 16.21
C ILE A 23 2.42 6.37 14.94
N PHE A 24 3.30 7.20 14.38
CA PHE A 24 3.19 7.71 13.04
C PHE A 24 4.15 6.93 12.13
N LEU A 25 3.66 6.51 10.97
CA LEU A 25 4.40 5.72 9.99
C LEU A 25 4.55 6.51 8.70
N ASP A 26 5.78 6.58 8.18
CA ASP A 26 6.09 6.96 6.81
C ASP A 26 6.20 5.67 5.97
N PRO A 27 5.17 5.32 5.18
CA PRO A 27 5.16 4.06 4.44
C PRO A 27 6.35 3.93 3.50
N VAL A 28 6.79 5.03 2.87
CA VAL A 28 7.87 4.99 1.88
C VAL A 28 9.18 4.64 2.55
N ARG A 29 9.49 5.23 3.72
CA ARG A 29 10.67 4.86 4.50
C ARG A 29 10.60 3.41 5.00
N VAL A 30 9.44 2.99 5.52
CA VAL A 30 9.26 1.61 6.02
C VAL A 30 9.47 0.59 4.89
N LEU A 31 8.88 0.84 3.72
CA LEU A 31 9.00 -0.02 2.56
C LEU A 31 10.44 -0.07 2.03
N ASN A 32 11.10 1.09 1.89
CA ASN A 32 12.47 1.18 1.38
C ASN A 32 13.53 0.56 2.29
N ARG A 33 13.19 0.26 3.54
CA ARG A 33 14.04 -0.52 4.45
C ARG A 33 13.85 -2.03 4.27
N SER A 34 12.68 -2.43 3.79
CA SER A 34 12.30 -3.84 3.63
C SER A 34 12.72 -4.36 2.26
N TYR A 35 12.71 -3.52 1.24
CA TYR A 35 13.20 -3.85 -0.08
C TYR A 35 14.73 -3.89 -0.12
N THR A 36 15.24 -4.91 -0.80
CA THR A 36 16.66 -5.21 -1.02
C THR A 36 17.16 -4.67 -2.35
N ARG A 37 16.30 -4.61 -3.38
CA ARG A 37 16.71 -4.27 -4.76
C ARG A 37 16.05 -2.99 -5.28
N TYR A 38 14.82 -2.72 -4.84
CA TYR A 38 14.02 -1.61 -5.35
C TYR A 38 13.80 -0.54 -4.28
N LYS A 39 13.49 0.67 -4.71
CA LYS A 39 13.06 1.76 -3.83
C LYS A 39 11.82 2.43 -4.40
N VAL A 40 10.86 2.65 -3.51
CA VAL A 40 9.67 3.46 -3.73
C VAL A 40 10.07 4.93 -3.71
N SER A 41 9.73 5.64 -4.77
CA SER A 41 9.88 7.10 -4.82
C SER A 41 8.82 7.75 -3.91
N PRO A 42 9.22 8.65 -2.97
CA PRO A 42 8.26 9.40 -2.15
C PRO A 42 7.23 10.13 -3.01
N TYR A 43 7.68 10.81 -4.07
CA TYR A 43 6.79 11.50 -5.00
C TYR A 43 5.77 10.55 -5.63
N ALA A 44 6.22 9.42 -6.18
CA ALA A 44 5.31 8.47 -6.84
C ALA A 44 4.31 7.81 -5.88
N TYR A 45 4.65 7.64 -4.60
CA TYR A 45 3.75 7.07 -3.60
C TYR A 45 2.72 8.09 -3.12
N TYR A 46 3.16 9.25 -2.65
CA TYR A 46 2.26 10.22 -2.02
C TYR A 46 1.32 10.89 -3.03
N THR A 47 1.72 11.02 -4.29
CA THR A 47 0.86 11.64 -5.32
C THR A 47 -0.34 10.76 -5.72
N ARG A 48 -0.36 9.46 -5.35
CA ARG A 48 -1.51 8.57 -5.59
C ARG A 48 -2.73 8.91 -4.74
N PHE A 49 -2.50 9.35 -3.51
CA PHE A 49 -3.55 9.56 -2.52
C PHE A 49 -3.99 11.01 -2.42
N PHE A 50 -3.10 11.92 -2.79
CA PHE A 50 -3.35 13.35 -2.78
C PHE A 50 -3.49 13.82 -4.21
N ASP A 51 -4.68 13.63 -4.78
CA ASP A 51 -5.09 14.46 -5.91
C ASP A 51 -4.93 15.91 -5.47
N SER A 52 -4.07 16.67 -6.15
CA SER A 52 -4.07 18.12 -6.03
C SER A 52 -5.30 18.68 -6.72
N THR A 53 -6.47 18.35 -6.21
CA THR A 53 -7.57 19.28 -6.24
C THR A 53 -7.33 20.25 -5.08
N GLU A 54 -6.50 21.26 -5.35
CA GLU A 54 -6.69 22.60 -4.77
C GLU A 54 -8.01 23.20 -5.30
N LYS A 55 -9.09 22.46 -5.11
CA LYS A 55 -10.43 23.00 -5.01
C LYS A 55 -10.81 22.89 -3.56
N LEU A 56 -10.14 23.72 -2.76
CA LEU A 56 -10.81 24.35 -1.64
C LEU A 56 -11.89 25.25 -2.27
N GLU A 57 -12.93 24.64 -2.86
CA GLU A 57 -14.15 25.33 -3.20
C GLU A 57 -14.73 25.73 -1.85
N THR A 58 -14.47 26.99 -1.54
CA THR A 58 -15.08 27.80 -0.52
C THR A 58 -16.52 27.37 -0.36
N SER A 59 -16.78 26.71 0.77
CA SER A 59 -18.06 26.59 1.45
C SER A 59 -19.19 27.34 0.73
N LEU A 60 -19.91 26.64 -0.15
CA LEU A 60 -21.24 27.07 -0.55
C LEU A 60 -22.10 26.99 0.72
N GLU A 61 -22.47 28.16 1.22
CA GLU A 61 -23.32 28.34 2.39
C GLU A 61 -24.47 27.33 2.40
N PRO A 62 -24.72 26.63 3.52
CA PRO A 62 -25.88 25.77 3.62
C PRO A 62 -27.13 26.65 3.62
N ARG A 63 -27.79 26.74 2.46
CA ARG A 63 -29.16 27.26 2.36
C ARG A 63 -30.00 26.54 3.41
N LYS A 64 -30.43 27.28 4.43
CA LYS A 64 -31.25 26.82 5.55
C LYS A 64 -32.57 26.23 5.04
N ARG A 65 -32.58 24.94 4.70
CA ARG A 65 -33.81 24.15 4.65
C ARG A 65 -34.15 23.75 6.09
N LYS A 66 -35.34 24.12 6.56
CA LYS A 66 -35.95 23.57 7.79
C LYS A 66 -36.03 22.05 7.66
N ARG A 67 -35.00 21.33 8.09
CA ARG A 67 -34.99 19.88 8.18
C ARG A 67 -35.75 19.55 9.47
N LYS A 68 -36.87 18.84 9.37
CA LYS A 68 -37.54 18.25 10.53
C LYS A 68 -36.51 17.46 11.34
N GLU A 69 -36.52 17.61 12.66
CA GLU A 69 -35.69 16.81 13.56
C GLU A 69 -35.87 15.33 13.20
N LYS A 70 -34.81 14.71 12.69
CA LYS A 70 -34.80 13.27 12.52
C LYS A 70 -34.76 12.70 13.94
N LYS A 71 -35.83 11.99 14.33
CA LYS A 71 -35.82 11.17 15.54
C LYS A 71 -34.55 10.29 15.52
N PRO A 72 -33.84 10.13 16.65
CA PRO A 72 -32.69 9.24 16.69
C PRO A 72 -33.14 7.85 16.24
N LEU A 73 -32.58 7.36 15.13
CA LEU A 73 -32.85 6.00 14.70
C LEU A 73 -32.33 5.06 15.79
N SER A 74 -33.15 4.12 16.22
CA SER A 74 -32.70 3.08 17.15
C SER A 74 -31.73 2.18 16.40
N LEU A 75 -30.47 2.15 16.86
CA LEU A 75 -29.44 1.28 16.31
C LEU A 75 -29.86 -0.18 16.49
N ASN A 76 -29.64 -1.00 15.47
CA ASN A 76 -29.80 -2.45 15.61
C ASN A 76 -28.68 -3.03 16.50
N GLU A 77 -28.80 -4.29 16.94
CA GLU A 77 -27.82 -4.88 17.86
C GLU A 77 -26.38 -4.90 17.29
N ARG A 78 -26.22 -5.11 15.98
CA ARG A 78 -24.89 -5.08 15.33
C ARG A 78 -24.30 -3.68 15.33
N GLU A 79 -25.13 -2.67 15.08
CA GLU A 79 -24.74 -1.26 15.10
C GLU A 79 -24.40 -0.80 16.51
N LYS A 80 -25.12 -1.25 17.54
CA LYS A 80 -24.76 -0.97 18.94
C LYS A 80 -23.40 -1.53 19.31
N VAL A 81 -23.09 -2.77 18.91
CA VAL A 81 -21.76 -3.37 19.14
C VAL A 81 -20.67 -2.64 18.35
N ALA A 82 -20.97 -2.18 17.13
CA ALA A 82 -20.03 -1.36 16.36
C ALA A 82 -19.79 0.01 17.01
N ASP A 83 -20.85 0.67 17.49
CA ASP A 83 -20.77 1.96 18.19
C ASP A 83 -20.02 1.81 19.51
N GLN A 84 -20.30 0.77 20.30
CA GLN A 84 -19.56 0.51 21.54
C GLN A 84 -18.05 0.37 21.28
N ARG A 85 -17.65 -0.43 20.29
CA ARG A 85 -16.23 -0.55 19.90
C ARG A 85 -15.64 0.79 19.46
N HIS A 86 -16.43 1.60 18.76
CA HIS A 86 -16.01 2.95 18.37
C HIS A 86 -15.81 3.84 19.60
N GLN A 87 -16.75 3.86 20.56
CA GLN A 87 -16.64 4.65 21.79
C GLN A 87 -15.45 4.22 22.64
N GLU A 88 -15.15 2.92 22.71
CA GLU A 88 -14.00 2.39 23.44
C GLU A 88 -12.66 2.85 22.84
N VAL A 89 -12.55 2.90 21.50
CA VAL A 89 -11.31 3.26 20.80
C VAL A 89 -11.14 4.78 20.66
N ARG A 90 -12.23 5.55 20.63
CA ARG A 90 -12.24 6.99 20.39
C ARG A 90 -11.29 7.80 21.30
N PRO A 91 -11.22 7.58 22.62
CA PRO A 91 -10.28 8.30 23.49
C PRO A 91 -8.81 8.09 23.08
N PHE A 92 -8.44 6.89 22.64
CA PHE A 92 -7.08 6.59 22.17
C PHE A 92 -6.76 7.31 20.87
N LEU A 93 -7.72 7.36 19.94
CA LEU A 93 -7.58 8.08 18.68
C LEU A 93 -7.45 9.59 18.90
N LEU A 94 -8.26 10.17 19.79
CA LEU A 94 -8.17 11.58 20.15
C LEU A 94 -6.82 11.90 20.78
N LYS A 95 -6.35 11.07 21.72
CA LYS A 95 -5.03 11.23 22.33
C LYS A 95 -3.89 11.13 21.31
N ALA A 96 -3.99 10.20 20.36
CA ALA A 96 -3.01 10.06 19.28
C ALA A 96 -3.01 11.29 18.35
N HIS A 97 -4.18 11.83 18.04
CA HIS A 97 -4.34 13.03 17.24
C HIS A 97 -3.78 14.27 17.93
N GLU A 98 -4.09 14.47 19.22
CA GLU A 98 -3.51 15.55 20.03
C GLU A 98 -1.98 15.44 20.11
N ALA A 99 -1.44 14.24 20.31
CA ALA A 99 0.00 14.01 20.31
C ALA A 99 0.63 14.34 18.95
N LEU A 100 -0.01 13.96 17.84
CA LEU A 100 0.44 14.32 16.49
C LEU A 100 0.49 15.84 16.30
N LEU A 101 -0.57 16.55 16.70
CA LEU A 101 -0.61 18.02 16.61
C LEU A 101 0.45 18.70 17.47
N GLY A 102 0.80 18.12 18.62
CA GLY A 102 1.89 18.59 19.48
C GLY A 102 3.29 18.44 18.86
N THR A 103 3.48 17.53 17.90
CA THR A 103 4.79 17.26 17.28
C THR A 103 5.09 18.14 16.06
N THR A 104 5.33 19.43 16.30
CA THR A 104 5.54 20.42 15.23
C THR A 104 6.70 20.08 14.29
N GLU A 105 7.81 19.53 14.79
CA GLU A 105 8.95 19.13 13.97
C GLU A 105 8.63 17.98 13.02
N LEU A 106 7.88 16.96 13.48
CA LEU A 106 7.40 15.88 12.63
C LEU A 106 6.49 16.43 11.53
N LEU A 107 5.56 17.31 11.88
CA LEU A 107 4.64 17.93 10.91
C LEU A 107 5.38 18.75 9.84
N LYS A 108 6.48 19.42 10.19
CA LYS A 108 7.34 20.11 9.20
C LYS A 108 7.94 19.14 8.19
N VAL A 109 8.42 17.98 8.65
CA VAL A 109 8.98 16.93 7.78
C VAL A 109 7.90 16.33 6.87
N VAL A 110 6.74 15.99 7.43
CA VAL A 110 5.62 15.37 6.68
C VAL A 110 5.13 16.28 5.55
N LYS A 111 5.06 17.60 5.76
CA LYS A 111 4.71 18.56 4.70
C LYS A 111 5.62 18.50 3.48
N ASN A 112 6.87 18.06 3.65
CA ASN A 112 7.85 17.97 2.58
C ASN A 112 7.86 16.60 1.89
N PHE A 113 7.04 15.62 2.31
CA PHE A 113 7.01 14.29 1.70
C PHE A 113 6.69 14.28 0.22
N ARG A 114 5.87 15.24 -0.24
CA ARG A 114 5.56 15.44 -1.66
C ARG A 114 6.65 16.20 -2.41
N ARG A 115 7.46 17.00 -1.71
CA ARG A 115 8.54 17.79 -2.31
C ARG A 115 9.74 16.89 -2.47
N ASN A 116 10.01 16.49 -3.71
CA ASN A 116 11.19 15.71 -4.05
C ASN A 116 12.45 16.49 -3.60
N GLU A 117 13.26 15.95 -2.67
CA GLU A 117 14.58 16.51 -2.34
C GLU A 117 15.57 16.36 -3.52
N SER A 118 15.23 15.55 -4.53
CA SER A 118 15.96 15.45 -5.78
C SER A 118 15.49 16.50 -6.79
N SER A 119 15.85 17.76 -6.56
CA SER A 119 15.99 18.74 -7.63
C SER A 119 17.29 18.46 -8.40
N VAL A 120 17.40 17.33 -9.09
CA VAL A 120 18.46 17.08 -10.07
C VAL A 120 17.83 16.30 -11.23
N LYS A 121 17.82 16.98 -12.37
CA LYS A 121 17.72 16.54 -13.76
C LYS A 121 17.83 15.01 -13.95
N GLU A 122 16.93 14.45 -14.76
CA GLU A 122 16.80 13.03 -15.15
C GLU A 122 15.86 12.15 -14.30
N ILE A 123 14.60 12.56 -14.19
CA ILE A 123 13.53 11.57 -14.32
C ILE A 123 12.97 11.81 -15.71
N LYS A 124 13.38 11.01 -16.70
CA LYS A 124 12.62 10.90 -17.95
C LYS A 124 11.19 10.63 -17.51
N GLU A 125 10.31 11.59 -17.81
CA GLU A 125 8.88 11.47 -17.60
C GLU A 125 8.45 10.12 -18.21
N LEU A 126 8.29 9.10 -17.38
CA LEU A 126 7.57 7.92 -17.81
C LEU A 126 6.16 8.42 -18.13
N PRO A 127 5.66 8.19 -19.34
CA PRO A 127 4.36 8.70 -19.73
C PRO A 127 3.34 8.27 -18.69
N HIS A 128 2.63 9.27 -18.18
CA HIS A 128 1.60 9.15 -17.17
C HIS A 128 0.41 8.39 -17.77
N GLN A 129 0.56 7.08 -17.91
CA GLN A 129 -0.52 6.12 -18.16
C GLN A 129 -0.53 5.12 -17.02
N SER A 130 -0.61 5.62 -15.79
CA SER A 130 -0.97 4.81 -14.64
C SER A 130 -2.49 4.61 -14.65
N CYS A 131 -2.99 3.85 -15.62
CA CYS A 131 -4.31 3.21 -15.46
C CYS A 131 -4.10 2.11 -14.42
N GLU A 132 -4.23 2.44 -13.13
CA GLU A 132 -4.18 1.44 -12.08
C GLU A 132 -5.24 0.38 -12.35
N HIS A 133 -4.78 -0.85 -12.58
CA HIS A 133 -5.65 -1.97 -12.87
C HIS A 133 -6.46 -2.35 -11.63
N SER A 134 -7.78 -2.40 -11.77
CA SER A 134 -8.66 -2.95 -10.73
C SER A 134 -8.56 -4.48 -10.75
N PHE A 135 -7.69 -5.04 -9.91
CA PHE A 135 -7.56 -6.48 -9.72
C PHE A 135 -8.89 -7.19 -9.40
N PRO A 136 -9.81 -6.62 -8.59
CA PRO A 136 -11.13 -7.20 -8.40
C PRO A 136 -11.94 -7.34 -9.69
N ASP A 137 -11.91 -6.31 -10.55
CA ASP A 137 -12.64 -6.33 -11.81
C ASP A 137 -12.02 -7.37 -12.77
N ILE A 138 -10.69 -7.42 -12.85
CA ILE A 138 -9.95 -8.41 -13.64
C ILE A 138 -10.24 -9.83 -13.16
N GLY A 139 -10.30 -10.04 -11.84
CA GLY A 139 -10.58 -11.36 -11.25
C GLY A 139 -12.03 -11.81 -11.39
N SER A 140 -12.94 -10.91 -11.74
CA SER A 140 -14.37 -11.20 -11.89
C SER A 140 -14.73 -11.76 -13.27
N VAL A 141 -13.87 -11.57 -14.28
CA VAL A 141 -14.13 -12.04 -15.65
C VAL A 141 -13.83 -13.52 -15.81
N TRP A 142 -14.53 -14.19 -16.74
CA TRP A 142 -14.30 -15.62 -17.00
C TRP A 142 -12.87 -15.91 -17.51
N GLN A 143 -12.24 -14.92 -18.18
CA GLN A 143 -10.87 -15.01 -18.68
C GLN A 143 -9.82 -14.84 -17.58
N ALA A 144 -10.22 -14.60 -16.32
CA ALA A 144 -9.28 -14.38 -15.22
C ALA A 144 -8.20 -15.47 -15.14
N ARG A 145 -8.58 -16.73 -15.40
CA ARG A 145 -7.67 -17.89 -15.37
C ARG A 145 -6.62 -17.92 -16.48
N LEU A 146 -6.79 -17.12 -17.52
CA LEU A 146 -5.85 -17.02 -18.65
C LEU A 146 -4.83 -15.90 -18.45
N TYR A 147 -4.99 -15.08 -17.41
CA TYR A 147 -4.06 -14.02 -17.10
C TYR A 147 -2.82 -14.57 -16.42
N GLU A 148 -1.65 -14.24 -16.98
CA GLU A 148 -0.34 -14.67 -16.51
C GLU A 148 0.42 -13.49 -15.93
N ILE A 149 1.23 -13.77 -14.91
CA ILE A 149 2.22 -12.87 -14.34
C ILE A 149 3.61 -13.40 -14.65
N VAL A 150 4.52 -12.51 -15.04
CA VAL A 150 5.91 -12.84 -15.35
C VAL A 150 6.78 -12.45 -14.17
N LEU A 151 7.53 -13.39 -13.60
CA LEU A 151 8.44 -13.18 -12.48
C LEU A 151 9.88 -13.12 -12.99
N ASN A 152 10.56 -11.99 -12.80
CA ASN A 152 11.91 -11.75 -13.31
C ASN A 152 12.95 -11.90 -12.17
N TYR A 153 13.62 -13.06 -12.14
CA TYR A 153 14.65 -13.39 -11.16
C TYR A 153 16.05 -12.95 -11.61
N GLU A 154 16.89 -12.60 -10.64
CA GLU A 154 18.29 -12.22 -10.90
C GLU A 154 19.17 -13.44 -11.19
N LYS A 155 20.24 -13.21 -11.96
CA LYS A 155 21.24 -14.24 -12.26
C LYS A 155 22.00 -14.61 -10.98
N GLY A 156 21.63 -15.75 -10.39
CA GLY A 156 22.18 -16.25 -9.11
C GLY A 156 21.17 -17.03 -8.28
N ASP A 157 19.87 -16.81 -8.54
CA ASP A 157 18.78 -17.58 -7.95
C ASP A 157 18.68 -18.96 -8.62
N SER A 158 19.50 -19.89 -8.12
CA SER A 158 19.79 -21.22 -8.68
C SER A 158 18.68 -22.27 -8.45
N PHE A 159 17.46 -21.90 -8.07
CA PHE A 159 16.40 -22.84 -7.68
C PHE A 159 15.49 -23.35 -8.81
N ILE A 160 15.78 -23.08 -10.08
CA ILE A 160 15.00 -23.68 -11.19
C ILE A 160 15.99 -24.10 -12.26
N GLU A 161 16.23 -25.39 -12.37
CA GLU A 161 16.84 -25.98 -13.55
C GLU A 161 15.82 -25.88 -14.68
N SER A 162 16.07 -24.99 -15.64
CA SER A 162 15.46 -25.11 -16.97
C SER A 162 16.60 -25.28 -17.96
N GLU A 163 16.65 -26.48 -18.54
CA GLU A 163 17.52 -26.83 -19.64
C GLU A 163 17.30 -25.88 -20.83
N GLY A 164 18.40 -25.33 -21.34
CA GLY A 164 18.49 -24.85 -22.71
C GLY A 164 17.97 -23.44 -23.00
N SER A 165 18.81 -22.42 -22.86
CA SER A 165 18.85 -21.32 -23.83
C SER A 165 20.14 -20.50 -23.74
N ARG A 166 20.65 -20.12 -24.91
CA ARG A 166 21.97 -19.51 -25.15
C ARG A 166 21.90 -17.99 -25.10
N HIS A 167 22.92 -17.39 -24.46
CA HIS A 167 23.56 -16.12 -24.84
C HIS A 167 22.67 -14.90 -25.11
N GLY A 168 22.31 -14.21 -24.03
CA GLY A 168 21.88 -12.81 -23.97
C GLY A 168 21.83 -12.42 -22.49
N GLN A 169 22.18 -11.18 -22.13
CA GLN A 169 22.07 -10.69 -20.74
C GLN A 169 20.61 -10.75 -20.28
N HIS A 170 20.12 -11.85 -19.71
CA HIS A 170 18.69 -11.93 -19.45
C HIS A 170 18.37 -12.63 -18.14
N PHE A 171 17.57 -11.92 -17.34
CA PHE A 171 16.89 -12.41 -16.15
C PHE A 171 16.21 -13.75 -16.43
N LYS A 172 16.12 -14.59 -15.41
CA LYS A 172 15.37 -15.83 -15.50
C LYS A 172 13.89 -15.50 -15.28
N GLN A 173 13.05 -15.90 -16.22
CA GLN A 173 11.62 -15.60 -16.19
C GLN A 173 10.81 -16.84 -15.83
N ASP A 174 9.91 -16.72 -14.86
CA ASP A 174 8.87 -17.72 -14.56
C ASP A 174 7.52 -17.10 -14.95
N VAL A 175 6.77 -17.76 -15.83
CA VAL A 175 5.46 -17.29 -16.30
C VAL A 175 4.41 -18.20 -15.71
N VAL A 176 3.53 -17.64 -14.90
CA VAL A 176 2.55 -18.43 -14.14
C VAL A 176 1.17 -17.78 -14.18
N PRO A 177 0.08 -18.56 -14.18
CA PRO A 177 -1.26 -18.02 -14.01
C PRO A 177 -1.35 -17.24 -12.71
N VAL A 178 -1.93 -16.03 -12.76
CA VAL A 178 -2.00 -15.14 -11.59
C VAL A 178 -3.20 -15.42 -10.68
N PHE A 179 -4.30 -15.92 -11.25
CA PHE A 179 -5.53 -16.26 -10.51
C PHE A 179 -5.62 -17.75 -10.24
N ASP A 180 -6.21 -18.10 -9.10
CA ASP A 180 -6.37 -19.49 -8.62
C ASP A 180 -5.01 -20.22 -8.49
N ASN A 181 -3.91 -19.48 -8.24
CA ASN A 181 -2.55 -20.00 -8.13
C ASN A 181 -1.76 -19.27 -7.03
N LEU A 182 -0.88 -20.00 -6.32
CA LEU A 182 -0.01 -19.42 -5.30
C LEU A 182 1.27 -18.91 -5.94
N ILE A 183 1.43 -17.59 -5.98
CA ILE A 183 2.63 -16.93 -6.50
C ILE A 183 3.64 -16.84 -5.36
N VAL A 184 4.80 -17.48 -5.54
CA VAL A 184 5.87 -17.53 -4.52
C VAL A 184 7.12 -16.86 -5.06
N ASN A 185 7.69 -15.94 -4.29
CA ASN A 185 9.04 -15.48 -4.55
C ASN A 185 10.05 -16.55 -4.13
N LYS A 186 10.56 -17.29 -5.11
CA LYS A 186 11.62 -18.31 -4.97
C LYS A 186 13.04 -17.72 -4.98
N GLY A 187 13.18 -16.41 -5.19
CA GLY A 187 14.44 -15.73 -5.30
C GLY A 187 15.04 -15.39 -3.93
N SER A 188 16.35 -15.12 -3.91
CA SER A 188 17.06 -14.71 -2.70
C SER A 188 16.79 -13.25 -2.28
N GLY A 189 16.19 -12.46 -3.16
CA GLY A 189 15.85 -11.05 -2.95
C GLY A 189 14.47 -10.70 -3.52
N ASP A 190 14.21 -9.40 -3.68
CA ASP A 190 12.96 -8.95 -4.28
C ASP A 190 12.90 -9.32 -5.77
N VAL A 191 11.71 -9.63 -6.27
CA VAL A 191 11.48 -9.99 -7.69
C VAL A 191 10.63 -8.93 -8.36
N GLU A 192 11.02 -8.51 -9.56
CA GLU A 192 10.16 -7.69 -10.42
C GLU A 192 9.15 -8.61 -11.09
N ALA A 193 7.88 -8.36 -10.84
CA ALA A 193 6.79 -9.05 -11.49
C ALA A 193 6.13 -8.14 -12.53
N GLU A 194 5.80 -8.68 -13.68
CA GLU A 194 5.10 -7.96 -14.75
C GLU A 194 3.72 -8.57 -14.97
N PHE A 195 2.69 -7.72 -14.92
CA PHE A 195 1.30 -8.10 -15.13
C PHE A 195 0.58 -7.00 -15.92
N LEU A 196 -0.02 -7.35 -17.08
CA LEU A 196 -0.74 -6.40 -17.94
C LEU A 196 0.04 -5.09 -18.20
N ASN A 197 1.31 -5.22 -18.61
CA ASN A 197 2.27 -4.14 -18.85
C ASN A 197 2.58 -3.26 -17.63
N HIS A 198 2.22 -3.70 -16.42
CA HIS A 198 2.57 -3.03 -15.17
C HIS A 198 3.61 -3.82 -14.41
N LYS A 199 4.53 -3.10 -13.79
CA LYS A 199 5.60 -3.67 -12.96
C LYS A 199 5.25 -3.59 -11.49
N TYR A 200 5.48 -4.68 -10.78
CA TYR A 200 5.24 -4.86 -9.37
C TYR A 200 6.49 -5.40 -8.70
N ILE A 201 6.61 -5.19 -7.40
CA ILE A 201 7.69 -5.75 -6.59
C ILE A 201 7.08 -6.84 -5.73
N ILE A 202 7.62 -8.06 -5.81
CA ILE A 202 7.31 -9.13 -4.88
C ILE A 202 8.47 -9.19 -3.87
N PRO A 203 8.23 -8.85 -2.58
CA PRO A 203 9.26 -8.91 -1.55
C PRO A 203 9.90 -10.30 -1.45
N LYS A 204 11.15 -10.37 -0.98
CA LYS A 204 11.76 -11.66 -0.60
C LYS A 204 10.90 -12.42 0.42
N ASP A 205 11.00 -13.75 0.42
CA ASP A 205 10.32 -14.63 1.38
C ASP A 205 8.80 -14.41 1.46
N SER A 206 8.19 -13.93 0.38
CA SER A 206 6.75 -13.65 0.30
C SER A 206 6.05 -14.52 -0.73
N CYS A 207 4.77 -14.73 -0.49
CA CYS A 207 3.86 -15.33 -1.45
C CYS A 207 2.50 -14.64 -1.37
N PHE A 208 1.76 -14.69 -2.46
CA PHE A 208 0.37 -14.24 -2.49
C PHE A 208 -0.47 -15.16 -3.35
N TYR A 209 -1.75 -15.21 -3.01
CA TYR A 209 -2.74 -15.97 -3.74
C TYR A 209 -3.87 -15.02 -4.13
N MET A 210 -4.24 -15.02 -5.40
CA MET A 210 -5.33 -14.20 -5.90
C MET A 210 -6.46 -15.09 -6.40
N SER A 211 -7.68 -14.84 -5.91
CA SER A 211 -8.88 -15.56 -6.33
C SER A 211 -10.11 -14.68 -6.24
N ASP A 212 -11.17 -15.12 -6.93
CA ASP A 212 -12.51 -14.62 -6.70
C ASP A 212 -12.94 -14.88 -5.24
N VAL A 213 -13.32 -13.82 -4.51
CA VAL A 213 -13.78 -13.91 -3.11
C VAL A 213 -14.97 -14.86 -2.97
N ARG A 214 -15.81 -15.02 -4.01
CA ARG A 214 -16.90 -16.01 -4.01
C ARG A 214 -16.40 -17.45 -3.82
N LYS A 215 -15.15 -17.72 -4.18
CA LYS A 215 -14.47 -19.03 -4.03
C LYS A 215 -13.66 -19.16 -2.75
N ILE A 216 -13.67 -18.16 -1.84
CA ILE A 216 -12.86 -18.19 -0.62
C ILE A 216 -13.16 -19.40 0.28
N HIS A 217 -14.39 -19.93 0.20
CA HIS A 217 -14.80 -21.13 0.92
C HIS A 217 -13.99 -22.39 0.55
N ASN A 218 -13.36 -22.41 -0.63
CA ASN A 218 -12.47 -23.50 -1.05
C ASN A 218 -11.07 -23.41 -0.43
N LEU A 219 -10.72 -22.27 0.17
CA LEU A 219 -9.40 -22.01 0.78
C LEU A 219 -9.42 -22.20 2.29
N ILE A 220 -10.60 -22.22 2.90
CA ILE A 220 -10.76 -22.54 4.31
C ILE A 220 -10.66 -24.06 4.39
N PRO A 221 -9.62 -24.63 5.03
CA PRO A 221 -9.58 -26.08 5.26
C PRO A 221 -10.88 -26.45 5.97
N GLY A 222 -11.69 -27.30 5.33
CA GLY A 222 -12.93 -27.77 5.93
C GLY A 222 -12.60 -28.38 7.29
N ASN A 223 -13.30 -27.94 8.33
CA ASN A 223 -13.26 -28.64 9.62
C ASN A 223 -13.57 -30.11 9.34
N CYS A 224 -12.59 -30.98 9.56
CA CYS A 224 -12.84 -32.40 9.76
C CYS A 224 -13.73 -32.60 10.99
#